data_AF-A0AAW3ZJ69-F1
#
_entry.id   AF-A0AAW3ZJ69-F1
#
_cell.length_a   1.000
_cell.length_b   1.000
_cell.length_c   1.000
_cell.angle_alpha   90.00
_cell.angle_beta   90.00
_cell.angle_gamma   90.00
#
_symmetry.space_group_name_H-M   'P 1'
#
loop_
_entity.id
_entity.type
_entity.pdbx_description
1 polymer ?
#
loop_
_entity_poly.entity_id
_entity_poly.type
_entity_poly.pdbx_seq_one_letter_code
_entity_poly.pdbx_strand_id
1 'polypeptide(L)'
;MVHPLARAAIALLLLLGLSACQRSVFGLPPTAAAEQCDARLIGAWHSLAEPDSNDFLRLAVDPHCRLRGEARQGDRRQVLEPTQLGAARWQDHDYLWLDAAWVNRNFGIETGPLDDGRGVYVYRYRIESERVILDPPATRALAAAVISGEVKGDVLKQADDWTVRVRGNRANNRKALDLAMAASQDPLILHRPTEESSSHD
;
A
#
# COMPACT_ATOMS: atom_id res chain seq x y z
N MET A 1 15.00 -40.09 -22.01
CA MET A 1 16.00 -39.11 -21.54
C MET A 1 15.29 -37.79 -21.29
N VAL A 2 14.97 -37.49 -20.02
CA VAL A 2 14.23 -36.28 -19.63
C VAL A 2 15.25 -35.16 -19.42
N HIS A 3 15.08 -34.04 -20.13
CA HIS A 3 16.04 -32.93 -20.11
C HIS A 3 16.11 -32.28 -18.71
N PRO A 4 17.32 -32.08 -18.14
CA PRO A 4 17.50 -31.47 -16.82
C PRO A 4 17.10 -29.99 -16.76
N LEU A 5 16.98 -29.31 -17.92
CA LEU A 5 16.55 -27.91 -18.02
C LEU A 5 15.05 -27.70 -17.77
N ALA A 6 14.21 -28.69 -18.02
CA ALA A 6 12.76 -28.58 -17.80
C ALA A 6 12.36 -28.61 -16.31
N ARG A 7 13.23 -29.14 -15.44
CA ARG A 7 12.98 -29.21 -13.98
C ARG A 7 13.32 -27.90 -13.26
N ALA A 8 14.26 -27.10 -13.78
CA ALA A 8 14.63 -25.81 -13.20
C ALA A 8 13.58 -24.72 -13.46
N ALA A 9 12.91 -24.73 -14.61
CA ALA A 9 11.87 -23.76 -14.96
C ALA A 9 10.60 -23.90 -14.11
N ILE A 10 10.23 -25.13 -13.71
CA ILE A 10 9.06 -25.39 -12.86
C ILE A 10 9.32 -24.95 -11.40
N ALA A 11 10.57 -25.03 -10.92
CA ALA A 11 10.94 -24.57 -9.59
C ALA A 11 10.89 -23.03 -9.46
N LEU A 12 11.22 -22.29 -10.52
CA LEU A 12 11.17 -20.82 -10.53
C LEU A 12 9.73 -20.27 -10.54
N LEU A 13 8.82 -20.95 -11.25
CA LEU A 13 7.38 -20.62 -11.26
C LEU A 13 6.68 -20.94 -9.93
N LEU A 14 7.14 -21.95 -9.17
CA LEU A 14 6.64 -22.24 -7.82
C LEU A 14 7.17 -21.25 -6.77
N LEU A 15 8.33 -20.62 -6.99
CA LEU A 15 8.88 -19.58 -6.11
C LEU A 15 8.18 -18.22 -6.28
N LEU A 16 7.62 -17.94 -7.46
CA LEU A 16 6.81 -16.75 -7.74
C LEU A 16 5.38 -16.85 -7.18
N GLY A 17 4.89 -18.06 -6.88
CA GLY A 17 3.58 -18.30 -6.26
C GLY A 17 3.53 -18.10 -4.74
N LEU A 18 4.64 -17.70 -4.10
CA LEU A 18 4.77 -17.50 -2.65
C LEU A 18 4.74 -16.01 -2.25
N SER A 19 4.14 -15.15 -3.07
CA SER A 19 3.85 -13.76 -2.69
C SER A 19 2.78 -13.76 -1.60
N ALA A 20 3.19 -14.05 -0.36
CA ALA A 20 2.42 -13.88 0.86
C ALA A 20 1.75 -12.50 0.84
N CYS A 21 0.43 -12.46 0.66
CA CYS A 21 -0.36 -11.24 0.77
C CYS A 21 -0.29 -10.78 2.22
N GLN A 22 0.56 -9.78 2.46
CA GLN A 22 0.76 -9.17 3.76
C GLN A 22 -0.05 -7.88 3.84
N ARG A 23 -0.95 -7.81 4.81
CA ARG A 23 -1.86 -6.68 4.99
C ARG A 23 -1.85 -6.19 6.43
N SER A 24 -1.75 -4.87 6.59
CA SER A 24 -1.82 -4.19 7.89
C SER A 24 -2.88 -3.12 7.85
N VAL A 25 -3.95 -3.29 8.64
CA VAL A 25 -5.07 -2.35 8.73
C VAL A 25 -5.07 -1.70 10.11
N PHE A 26 -5.12 -0.37 10.14
CA PHE A 26 -5.21 0.39 11.38
C PHE A 26 -6.65 0.81 11.63
N GLY A 27 -7.23 0.47 12.79
CA GLY A 27 -8.62 0.82 13.10
C GLY A 27 -8.90 2.33 13.10
N LEU A 28 -7.86 3.16 13.25
CA LEU A 28 -7.89 4.61 13.15
C LEU A 28 -6.55 5.10 12.55
N PRO A 29 -6.50 6.27 11.91
CA PRO A 29 -5.23 6.89 11.56
C PRO A 29 -4.31 7.07 12.78
N PRO A 30 -2.98 6.88 12.66
CA PRO A 30 -2.04 7.03 13.77
C PRO A 30 -1.95 8.47 14.29
N THR A 31 -2.23 9.44 13.42
CA THR A 31 -2.29 10.87 13.76
C THR A 31 -3.50 11.52 13.11
N ALA A 32 -3.86 12.73 13.55
CA ALA A 32 -4.87 13.52 12.83
C ALA A 32 -4.31 13.93 11.46
N ALA A 33 -5.18 14.02 10.45
CA ALA A 33 -4.80 14.59 9.16
C ALA A 33 -4.35 16.03 9.37
N ALA A 34 -3.36 16.47 8.60
CA ALA A 34 -3.05 17.88 8.48
C ALA A 34 -4.27 18.65 7.96
N GLU A 35 -4.44 19.89 8.40
CA GLU A 35 -5.53 20.76 7.93
C GLU A 35 -5.39 21.09 6.43
N GLN A 36 -4.17 21.05 5.92
CA GLN A 36 -3.84 21.35 4.53
C GLN A 36 -3.20 20.14 3.87
N CYS A 37 -3.46 20.00 2.58
CA CYS A 37 -2.82 18.98 1.77
C CYS A 37 -1.32 19.23 1.65
N ASP A 38 -0.50 18.17 1.68
CA ASP A 38 0.91 18.33 1.36
C ASP A 38 1.06 18.72 -0.11
N ALA A 39 1.52 19.95 -0.35
CA ALA A 39 1.64 20.51 -1.69
C ALA A 39 2.56 19.68 -2.61
N ARG A 40 3.48 18.89 -2.04
CA ARG A 40 4.38 18.02 -2.79
C ARG A 40 3.64 16.83 -3.41
N LEU A 41 2.54 16.38 -2.81
CA LEU A 41 1.70 15.28 -3.31
C LEU A 41 0.75 15.71 -4.43
N ILE A 42 0.43 17.00 -4.54
CA ILE A 42 -0.50 17.52 -5.55
C ILE A 42 0.07 17.28 -6.96
N GLY A 43 -0.77 16.74 -7.86
CA GLY A 43 -0.38 16.42 -9.23
C GLY A 43 -0.70 14.98 -9.62
N ALA A 44 -0.16 14.55 -10.75
CA ALA A 44 -0.33 13.22 -11.30
C ALA A 44 0.85 12.29 -10.96
N TRP A 45 0.56 11.00 -10.73
CA TRP A 45 1.50 9.96 -10.33
C TRP A 45 1.17 8.64 -11.02
N HIS A 46 2.13 8.02 -11.70
CA HIS A 46 1.96 6.80 -12.48
C HIS A 46 2.86 5.69 -11.94
N SER A 47 2.36 4.46 -11.87
CA SER A 47 3.26 3.30 -11.71
C SER A 47 4.09 3.12 -12.97
N LEU A 48 5.34 2.65 -12.81
CA LEU A 48 6.06 2.11 -13.96
C LEU A 48 5.40 0.79 -14.34
N ALA A 49 4.91 0.68 -15.57
CA ALA A 49 4.58 -0.61 -16.14
C ALA A 49 5.89 -1.39 -16.32
N GLU A 50 5.86 -2.71 -16.11
CA GLU A 50 6.93 -3.55 -16.65
C GLU A 50 6.93 -3.39 -18.19
N PRO A 51 8.08 -3.46 -18.88
CA PRO A 51 8.18 -3.16 -20.31
C PRO A 51 7.18 -3.90 -21.20
N ASP A 52 6.75 -5.10 -20.79
CA ASP A 52 5.79 -5.94 -21.52
C ASP A 52 4.42 -6.03 -20.84
N SER A 53 4.20 -5.26 -19.77
CA SER A 53 2.95 -5.25 -19.03
C SER A 53 2.04 -4.13 -19.50
N ASN A 54 0.78 -4.50 -19.67
CA ASN A 54 -0.29 -3.55 -19.87
C ASN A 54 -0.76 -2.92 -18.53
N ASP A 55 -0.31 -3.43 -17.40
CA ASP A 55 -0.81 -2.99 -16.10
C ASP A 55 -0.31 -1.59 -15.76
N PHE A 56 -1.21 -0.74 -15.28
CA PHE A 56 -0.87 0.59 -14.83
C PHE A 56 -1.73 1.03 -13.65
N LEU A 57 -1.21 1.97 -12.89
CA LEU A 57 -1.93 2.76 -11.91
C LEU A 57 -1.62 4.23 -12.17
N ARG A 58 -2.63 5.01 -12.56
CA ARG A 58 -2.54 6.46 -12.72
C ARG A 58 -3.37 7.13 -11.63
N LEU A 59 -2.72 7.93 -10.80
CA LEU A 59 -3.33 8.64 -9.69
C LEU A 59 -3.18 10.14 -9.89
N ALA A 60 -4.14 10.90 -9.38
CA ALA A 60 -4.04 12.35 -9.29
C ALA A 60 -4.56 12.84 -7.94
N VAL A 61 -3.79 13.70 -7.27
CA VAL A 61 -4.16 14.35 -6.03
C VAL A 61 -4.41 15.83 -6.29
N ASP A 62 -5.58 16.32 -5.90
CA ASP A 62 -5.96 17.73 -6.04
C ASP A 62 -5.55 18.59 -4.82
N PRO A 63 -5.69 19.94 -4.89
CA PRO A 63 -5.37 20.83 -3.77
C PRO A 63 -6.21 20.62 -2.51
N HIS A 64 -7.32 19.88 -2.59
CA HIS A 64 -8.18 19.51 -1.46
C HIS A 64 -7.84 18.12 -0.90
N CYS A 65 -6.70 17.55 -1.30
CA CYS A 65 -6.27 16.20 -0.93
C CYS A 65 -7.26 15.11 -1.35
N ARG A 66 -8.00 15.32 -2.44
CA ARG A 66 -8.82 14.27 -3.03
C ARG A 66 -7.98 13.49 -4.02
N LEU A 67 -7.91 12.19 -3.79
CA LEU A 67 -7.30 11.22 -4.68
C LEU A 67 -8.34 10.74 -5.69
N ARG A 68 -7.98 10.74 -6.96
CA ARG A 68 -8.72 10.09 -8.05
C ARG A 68 -7.72 9.29 -8.89
N GLY A 69 -8.20 8.39 -9.72
CA GLY A 69 -7.31 7.68 -10.62
C GLY A 69 -7.98 6.63 -11.47
N GLU A 70 -7.15 5.83 -12.11
CA GLU A 70 -7.53 4.65 -12.85
C GLU A 70 -6.44 3.58 -12.71
N ALA A 71 -6.86 2.33 -12.74
CA ALA A 71 -5.99 1.18 -12.77
C ALA A 71 -6.34 0.29 -13.95
N ARG A 72 -5.34 -0.36 -14.54
CA ARG A 72 -5.51 -1.48 -15.47
C ARG A 72 -4.76 -2.68 -14.93
N GLN A 73 -5.43 -3.83 -14.90
CA GLN A 73 -4.85 -5.12 -14.59
C GLN A 73 -5.33 -6.14 -15.64
N GLY A 74 -4.41 -6.62 -16.48
CA GLY A 74 -4.73 -7.35 -17.70
C GLY A 74 -5.67 -6.55 -18.59
N ASP A 75 -6.78 -7.17 -18.99
CA ASP A 75 -7.80 -6.53 -19.83
C ASP A 75 -8.80 -5.68 -19.04
N ARG A 76 -8.73 -5.68 -17.70
CA ARG A 76 -9.67 -4.96 -16.85
C ARG A 76 -9.13 -3.56 -16.57
N ARG A 77 -9.76 -2.55 -17.18
CA ARG A 77 -9.61 -1.14 -16.80
C ARG A 77 -10.67 -0.75 -15.77
N GLN A 78 -10.28 -0.02 -14.75
CA GLN A 78 -11.15 0.47 -13.69
C GLN A 78 -10.83 1.92 -13.35
N VAL A 79 -11.85 2.77 -13.38
CA VAL A 79 -11.77 4.13 -12.83
C VAL A 79 -11.97 4.03 -11.32
N LEU A 80 -11.11 4.70 -10.56
CA LEU A 80 -11.17 4.72 -9.10
C LEU A 80 -12.09 5.84 -8.64
N GLU A 81 -13.02 5.51 -7.74
CA GLU A 81 -13.89 6.52 -7.13
C GLU A 81 -13.06 7.58 -6.39
N PRO A 82 -13.40 8.87 -6.41
CA PRO A 82 -12.66 9.86 -5.64
C PRO A 82 -12.70 9.57 -4.13
N THR A 83 -11.58 9.75 -3.43
CA THR A 83 -11.50 9.59 -1.96
C THR A 83 -10.67 10.67 -1.30
N GLN A 84 -10.86 10.86 0.01
CA GLN A 84 -10.02 11.75 0.79
C GLN A 84 -8.71 11.04 1.13
N LEU A 85 -7.59 11.65 0.76
CA LEU A 85 -6.26 11.26 1.24
C LEU A 85 -6.01 11.93 2.58
N GLY A 86 -5.71 11.11 3.60
CA GLY A 86 -5.17 11.63 4.85
C GLY A 86 -3.65 11.71 4.74
N ALA A 87 -3.07 12.83 5.15
CA ALA A 87 -1.62 13.00 5.21
C ALA A 87 -1.25 13.77 6.47
N ALA A 88 -0.12 13.42 7.08
CA ALA A 88 0.43 14.14 8.22
C ALA A 88 1.90 13.81 8.42
N ARG A 89 2.60 14.70 9.12
CA ARG A 89 3.95 14.45 9.62
C ARG A 89 3.90 13.95 11.06
N TRP A 90 4.69 12.93 11.36
CA TRP A 90 4.91 12.46 12.73
C TRP A 90 6.40 12.15 12.91
N GLN A 91 7.00 12.76 13.94
CA GLN A 91 8.46 12.78 14.10
C GLN A 91 9.13 13.31 12.81
N ASP A 92 10.11 12.59 12.27
CA ASP A 92 10.85 12.96 11.07
C ASP A 92 10.33 12.32 9.78
N HIS A 93 9.11 11.76 9.83
CA HIS A 93 8.53 11.01 8.71
C HIS A 93 7.18 11.57 8.29
N ASP A 94 6.94 11.53 6.98
CA ASP A 94 5.67 11.87 6.39
C ASP A 94 4.85 10.59 6.19
N TYR A 95 3.57 10.62 6.56
CA TYR A 95 2.65 9.50 6.48
C TYR A 95 1.41 9.89 5.71
N LEU A 96 0.89 8.92 4.96
CA LEU A 96 -0.42 9.03 4.34
C LEU A 96 -1.26 7.81 4.64
N TRP A 97 -2.57 7.95 4.51
CA TRP A 97 -3.49 6.85 4.68
C TRP A 97 -4.75 7.00 3.83
N LEU A 98 -5.32 5.85 3.51
CA LEU A 98 -6.54 5.70 2.72
C LEU A 98 -7.54 4.86 3.49
N ASP A 99 -8.83 5.17 3.30
CA ASP A 99 -9.93 4.39 3.83
C ASP A 99 -9.87 2.93 3.33
N ALA A 100 -9.95 1.97 4.25
CA ALA A 100 -9.80 0.56 3.92
C ALA A 100 -10.93 0.05 3.01
N ALA A 101 -12.18 0.46 3.24
CA ALA A 101 -13.30 0.07 2.37
C ALA A 101 -13.15 0.63 0.95
N TRP A 102 -12.64 1.85 0.82
CA TRP A 102 -12.31 2.42 -0.47
C TRP A 102 -11.23 1.63 -1.20
N VAL A 103 -10.12 1.31 -0.54
CA VAL A 103 -9.03 0.53 -1.15
C VAL A 103 -9.54 -0.87 -1.55
N ASN A 104 -10.22 -1.57 -0.64
CA ASN A 104 -10.67 -2.94 -0.88
C ASN A 104 -11.64 -3.02 -2.07
N ARG A 105 -12.59 -2.08 -2.16
CA ARG A 105 -13.54 -2.01 -3.28
C ARG A 105 -12.85 -1.71 -4.62
N ASN A 106 -11.92 -0.75 -4.62
CA ASN A 106 -11.31 -0.29 -5.86
C ASN A 106 -10.24 -1.24 -6.42
N PHE A 107 -9.61 -2.05 -5.55
CA PHE A 107 -8.57 -2.99 -5.95
C PHE A 107 -9.00 -4.46 -5.82
N GLY A 108 -10.29 -4.73 -5.59
CA GLY A 108 -10.83 -6.09 -5.51
C GLY A 108 -10.21 -6.94 -4.39
N ILE A 109 -9.77 -6.30 -3.31
CA ILE A 109 -9.15 -7.01 -2.18
C ILE A 109 -10.25 -7.75 -1.43
N GLU A 110 -10.09 -9.06 -1.29
CA GLU A 110 -11.00 -9.88 -0.50
C GLU A 110 -10.91 -9.49 0.98
N THR A 111 -12.03 -8.98 1.49
CA THR A 111 -12.21 -8.67 2.91
C THR A 111 -12.24 -9.95 3.73
N GLY A 112 -11.67 -9.91 4.93
CA GLY A 112 -11.68 -11.04 5.86
C GLY A 112 -12.03 -10.61 7.28
N PRO A 113 -11.93 -11.53 8.27
CA PRO A 113 -12.32 -11.25 9.65
C PRO A 113 -11.57 -10.06 10.30
N LEU A 114 -10.36 -9.76 9.84
CA LEU A 114 -9.53 -8.66 10.36
C LEU A 114 -9.47 -7.42 9.46
N ASP A 115 -9.78 -7.59 8.17
CA ASP A 115 -9.87 -6.52 7.19
C ASP A 115 -11.31 -6.50 6.65
N ASP A 116 -12.19 -5.93 7.45
CA ASP A 116 -13.63 -5.83 7.21
C ASP A 116 -14.01 -4.51 6.49
N GLY A 117 -13.03 -3.85 5.87
CA GLY A 117 -13.18 -2.53 5.26
C GLY A 117 -13.24 -1.37 6.25
N ARG A 118 -13.23 -1.60 7.57
CA ARG A 118 -13.18 -0.50 8.56
C ARG A 118 -11.74 -0.18 8.93
N GLY A 119 -11.41 1.10 8.95
CA GLY A 119 -10.09 1.60 9.33
C GLY A 119 -9.36 2.17 8.12
N VAL A 120 -8.03 2.17 8.18
CA VAL A 120 -7.19 2.76 7.14
C VAL A 120 -5.97 1.91 6.84
N TYR A 121 -5.52 1.94 5.59
CA TYR A 121 -4.19 1.54 5.19
C TYR A 121 -3.25 2.73 5.35
N VAL A 122 -2.11 2.53 6.00
CA VAL A 122 -1.14 3.59 6.30
C VAL A 122 0.16 3.29 5.57
N TYR A 123 0.76 4.32 4.99
CA TYR A 123 2.06 4.25 4.35
C TYR A 123 2.95 5.37 4.91
N ARG A 124 4.24 5.09 5.11
CA ARG A 124 5.23 6.16 5.14
C ARG A 124 5.47 6.58 3.70
N TYR A 125 5.56 7.87 3.43
CA TYR A 125 5.91 8.35 2.10
C TYR A 125 7.09 9.30 2.14
N ARG A 126 7.81 9.34 1.01
CA ARG A 126 8.84 10.33 0.71
C ARG A 126 8.75 10.70 -0.75
N ILE A 127 9.11 11.94 -1.06
CA ILE A 127 9.17 12.45 -2.43
C ILE A 127 10.62 12.71 -2.78
N GLU A 128 11.06 12.10 -3.88
CA GLU A 128 12.43 12.19 -4.38
C GLU A 128 12.43 12.59 -5.84
N SER A 129 12.73 13.87 -6.09
CA SER A 129 12.61 14.46 -7.43
C SER A 129 11.20 14.22 -7.99
N GLU A 130 11.08 13.38 -9.02
CA GLU A 130 9.83 13.07 -9.72
C GLU A 130 9.19 11.76 -9.27
N ARG A 131 9.52 11.27 -8.06
CA ARG A 131 9.00 10.00 -7.54
C ARG A 131 8.36 10.19 -6.17
N VAL A 132 7.22 9.54 -5.96
CA VAL A 132 6.69 9.27 -4.62
C VAL A 132 6.97 7.80 -4.30
N ILE A 133 7.59 7.59 -3.15
CA ILE A 133 7.94 6.27 -2.64
C ILE A 133 7.06 6.03 -1.42
N LEU A 134 6.31 4.94 -1.44
CA LEU A 134 5.32 4.55 -0.44
C LEU A 134 5.79 3.27 0.23
N ASP A 135 6.27 3.38 1.46
CA ASP A 135 6.68 2.24 2.27
C ASP A 135 5.47 1.71 3.06
N PRO A 136 5.00 0.47 2.79
CA PRO A 136 3.99 -0.15 3.62
C PRO A 136 4.56 -0.57 4.99
N PRO A 137 3.71 -0.76 6.01
CA PRO A 137 4.15 -1.24 7.31
C PRO A 137 4.64 -2.69 7.21
N ALA A 138 5.76 -3.00 7.86
CA ALA A 138 6.27 -4.36 7.93
C ALA A 138 5.31 -5.28 8.67
N THR A 139 4.40 -5.93 7.94
CA THR A 139 3.27 -6.68 8.49
C THR A 139 3.74 -7.81 9.42
N ARG A 140 4.85 -8.49 9.10
CA ARG A 140 5.42 -9.52 9.98
C ARG A 140 5.99 -8.96 11.28
N ALA A 141 6.69 -7.83 11.22
CA ALA A 141 7.19 -7.16 12.43
C ALA A 141 6.02 -6.69 13.30
N LEU A 142 4.98 -6.13 12.67
CA LEU A 142 3.77 -5.72 13.34
C LEU A 142 3.01 -6.90 13.96
N ALA A 143 2.93 -8.04 13.27
CA ALA A 143 2.35 -9.27 13.81
C ALA A 143 3.09 -9.73 15.06
N ALA A 144 4.43 -9.72 15.04
CA ALA A 144 5.24 -10.07 16.21
C ALA A 144 5.01 -9.11 17.39
N ALA A 145 4.86 -7.81 17.13
CA ALA A 145 4.52 -6.81 18.15
C ALA A 145 3.13 -7.02 18.76
N VAL A 146 2.15 -7.47 17.96
CA VAL A 146 0.81 -7.81 18.46
C VAL A 146 0.85 -9.09 19.28
N ILE A 147 1.52 -10.14 18.79
CA ILE A 147 1.63 -11.45 19.46
C ILE A 147 2.34 -11.33 20.81
N SER A 148 3.37 -10.48 20.90
CA SER A 148 4.09 -10.20 22.16
C SER A 148 3.31 -9.30 23.12
N GLY A 149 2.14 -8.78 22.73
CA GLY A 149 1.34 -7.87 23.54
C GLY A 149 1.87 -6.44 23.58
N GLU A 150 2.91 -6.13 22.81
CA GLU A 150 3.50 -4.79 22.73
C GLU A 150 2.54 -3.77 22.08
N VAL A 151 1.77 -4.25 21.10
CA VAL A 151 0.75 -3.50 20.35
C VAL A 151 -0.60 -4.18 20.53
N LYS A 152 -1.66 -3.40 20.78
CA LYS A 152 -3.03 -3.93 20.77
C LYS A 152 -3.50 -4.17 19.34
N GLY A 153 -3.92 -5.38 19.04
CA GLY A 153 -4.43 -5.77 17.73
C GLY A 153 -4.77 -7.25 17.67
N ASP A 154 -5.05 -7.73 16.47
CA ASP A 154 -5.17 -9.16 16.19
C ASP A 154 -4.35 -9.52 14.97
N VAL A 155 -3.99 -10.80 14.90
CA VAL A 155 -3.24 -11.38 13.80
C VAL A 155 -4.01 -12.58 13.27
N LEU A 156 -4.18 -12.62 11.95
CA LEU A 156 -4.71 -13.76 11.22
C LEU A 156 -3.64 -14.23 10.25
N LYS A 157 -3.23 -15.48 10.40
CA LYS A 157 -2.36 -16.17 9.47
C LYS A 157 -3.17 -17.21 8.71
N GLN A 158 -3.22 -17.12 7.39
CA GLN A 158 -3.89 -18.10 6.51
C GLN A 158 -2.88 -18.55 5.46
N ALA A 159 -2.46 -19.82 5.52
CA ALA A 159 -1.32 -20.32 4.74
C ALA A 159 -0.08 -19.40 4.91
N ASP A 160 0.35 -18.74 3.83
CA ASP A 160 1.47 -17.81 3.82
C ASP A 160 1.05 -16.34 4.00
N ASP A 161 -0.24 -16.04 4.01
CA ASP A 161 -0.78 -14.69 4.14
C ASP A 161 -0.87 -14.25 5.60
N TRP A 162 -0.52 -12.99 5.84
CA TRP A 162 -0.61 -12.36 7.15
C TRP A 162 -1.51 -11.14 7.07
N THR A 163 -2.55 -11.12 7.87
CA THR A 163 -3.37 -9.92 8.08
C THR A 163 -3.24 -9.49 9.53
N VAL A 164 -2.85 -8.24 9.75
CA VAL A 164 -2.78 -7.64 11.08
C VAL A 164 -3.77 -6.50 11.18
N ARG A 165 -4.62 -6.53 12.20
CA ARG A 165 -5.51 -5.41 12.54
C ARG A 165 -5.03 -4.75 13.80
N VAL A 166 -4.54 -3.51 13.69
CA VAL A 166 -4.18 -2.69 14.86
C VAL A 166 -5.45 -2.08 15.45
N ARG A 167 -5.67 -2.26 16.75
CA ARG A 167 -6.85 -1.76 17.48
C ARG A 167 -6.45 -0.76 18.56
N GLY A 168 -7.43 -0.05 19.11
CA GLY A 168 -7.24 0.84 20.25
C GLY A 168 -7.19 2.32 19.85
N ASN A 169 -6.38 3.10 20.56
CA ASN A 169 -6.32 4.55 20.39
C ASN A 169 -5.14 4.99 19.51
N ARG A 170 -5.07 6.29 19.20
CA ARG A 170 -3.99 6.84 18.37
C ARG A 170 -2.59 6.58 18.93
N ALA A 171 -2.41 6.54 20.26
CA ALA A 171 -1.11 6.25 20.86
C ALA A 171 -0.65 4.81 20.55
N ASN A 172 -1.55 3.83 20.62
CA ASN A 172 -1.27 2.46 20.21
C ASN A 172 -0.92 2.38 18.71
N ASN A 173 -1.67 3.10 17.87
CA ASN A 173 -1.46 3.08 16.41
C ASN A 173 -0.13 3.76 16.02
N ARG A 174 0.31 4.79 16.75
CA ARG A 174 1.66 5.36 16.56
C ARG A 174 2.74 4.38 16.95
N LYS A 175 2.63 3.73 18.11
CA LYS A 175 3.59 2.69 18.53
C LYS A 175 3.70 1.56 17.50
N ALA A 176 2.55 1.10 17.00
CA ALA A 176 2.47 0.10 15.94
C ALA A 176 3.20 0.55 14.66
N LEU A 177 2.99 1.80 14.25
CA LEU A 177 3.63 2.38 13.08
C LEU A 177 5.15 2.50 13.25
N ASP A 178 5.62 2.98 14.40
CA ASP A 178 7.06 3.14 14.70
C ASP A 178 7.79 1.78 14.61
N LEU A 179 7.19 0.72 15.19
CA LEU A 179 7.74 -0.64 15.12
C LEU A 179 7.73 -1.22 13.70
N ALA A 180 6.63 -1.02 12.97
CA ALA A 180 6.46 -1.58 11.63
C ALA A 180 7.31 -0.87 10.57
N MET A 181 7.74 0.37 10.80
CA MET A 181 8.53 1.16 9.84
C MET A 181 10.05 1.02 10.04
N ALA A 182 10.48 0.40 11.14
CA ALA A 182 11.87 0.05 11.37
C ALA A 182 12.35 -1.12 10.49
N ALA A 183 11.42 -1.93 9.98
CA ALA A 183 11.71 -3.05 9.09
C ALA A 183 11.39 -2.69 7.64
N SER A 184 12.29 -3.05 6.72
CA SER A 184 12.15 -2.76 5.29
C SER A 184 11.14 -3.71 4.63
N GLN A 185 10.29 -3.16 3.77
CA GLN A 185 9.51 -3.90 2.78
C GLN A 185 9.73 -3.29 1.40
N ASP A 186 9.29 -3.98 0.34
CA ASP A 186 9.38 -3.45 -1.01
C ASP A 186 8.44 -2.24 -1.15
N PRO A 187 8.97 -1.05 -1.46
CA PRO A 187 8.13 0.14 -1.57
C PRO A 187 7.34 0.15 -2.87
N LEU A 188 6.15 0.75 -2.83
CA LEU A 188 5.44 1.14 -4.04
C LEU A 188 6.03 2.48 -4.53
N ILE A 189 6.48 2.52 -5.79
CA ILE A 189 7.07 3.71 -6.39
C ILE A 189 6.15 4.19 -7.51
N LEU A 190 5.75 5.47 -7.43
CA LEU A 190 5.02 6.15 -8.49
C LEU A 190 5.83 7.35 -8.99
N HIS A 191 5.69 7.66 -10.27
CA HIS A 191 6.46 8.66 -10.98
C HIS A 191 5.55 9.78 -11.47
N ARG A 192 6.03 11.01 -11.49
CA ARG A 192 5.34 12.04 -12.26
C ARG A 192 5.37 11.68 -13.74
N PRO A 193 4.29 11.93 -14.50
CA PRO A 193 4.31 11.75 -15.94
C PRO A 193 5.38 12.66 -16.57
N THR A 194 6.20 12.10 -17.46
CA THR A 194 7.04 12.89 -18.37
C THR A 194 6.20 13.30 -19.58
N GLU A 195 6.47 14.44 -20.19
CA GLU A 195 5.69 14.97 -21.34
C GLU A 195 5.59 13.96 -22.51
N GLU A 196 6.57 13.07 -22.69
CA GLU A 196 6.55 12.00 -23.70
C GLU A 196 5.52 10.89 -23.44
N SER A 197 5.11 10.69 -22.19
CA SER A 197 4.12 9.67 -21.81
C SER A 197 2.67 10.06 -22.15
N SER A 198 2.44 11.31 -22.58
CA SER A 198 1.12 11.87 -22.90
C SER A 198 0.65 11.67 -24.35
N SER A 199 1.52 11.15 -25.24
CA SER A 199 1.23 11.11 -26.69
C SER A 199 0.70 9.78 -27.22
N HIS A 200 0.35 8.83 -26.35
CA HIS A 200 -0.10 7.48 -26.72
C HIS A 200 -1.50 7.14 -26.17
N ASP A 201 -2.31 8.14 -25.85
CA ASP A 201 -3.75 7.98 -25.61
C ASP A 201 -4.56 8.24 -26.91
#